data_AF-A0A1J5PW69-F1
#
_entry.id   AF-A0A1J5PW69-F1
#
_cell.length_a   1.000
_cell.length_b   1.000
_cell.length_c   1.000
_cell.angle_alpha   90.00
_cell.angle_beta   90.00
_cell.angle_gamma   90.00
#
_symmetry.space_group_name_H-M   'P 1'
#
loop_
_entity.id
_entity.type
_entity.pdbx_description
1 polymer ?
#
loop_
_entity_poly.entity_id
_entity_poly.type
_entity_poly.pdbx_seq_one_letter_code
_entity_poly.pdbx_strand_id
1 'polypeptide(L)'
;MATREKRLAEFNGEGEPPPDQPVQVLCEDKSGTYQLPFACRFIDGAWRNHESGDTVEATVVGWRPAPLNPAVPKRNEIQGAS
;
A
#
# COMPACT_ATOMS: atom_id res chain seq x y z
N MET A 1 -10.29 -20.32 -3.05
CA MET A 1 -10.50 -18.89 -2.77
C MET A 1 -9.78 -18.58 -1.48
N ALA A 2 -8.87 -17.60 -1.45
CA ALA A 2 -8.35 -17.11 -0.18
C ALA A 2 -9.46 -16.28 0.46
N THR A 3 -9.93 -16.66 1.65
CA THR A 3 -10.90 -15.88 2.41
C THR A 3 -10.26 -14.56 2.85
N ARG A 4 -11.09 -13.54 3.07
CA ARG A 4 -10.70 -12.22 3.58
C ARG A 4 -9.71 -12.32 4.75
N GLU A 5 -10.01 -13.23 5.69
CA GLU A 5 -9.21 -13.48 6.89
C GLU A 5 -7.78 -13.92 6.57
N LYS A 6 -7.59 -14.75 5.54
CA LYS A 6 -6.26 -15.26 5.18
C LYS A 6 -5.36 -14.15 4.65
N ARG A 7 -5.92 -13.22 3.85
CA ARG A 7 -5.17 -12.04 3.39
C ARG A 7 -4.90 -11.08 4.53
N LEU A 8 -5.87 -10.85 5.39
CA LEU A 8 -5.67 -9.97 6.55
C LEU A 8 -4.55 -10.50 7.46
N ALA A 9 -4.48 -11.81 7.67
CA ALA A 9 -3.40 -12.46 8.43
C ALA A 9 -2.01 -12.28 7.79
N GLU A 10 -1.90 -12.12 6.47
CA GLU A 10 -0.64 -11.78 5.78
C GLU A 10 -0.26 -10.30 5.92
N PHE A 11 -1.24 -9.46 6.26
CA PHE A 11 -1.13 -8.02 6.53
C PHE A 11 -1.33 -7.75 8.03
N ASN A 12 -0.59 -8.49 8.87
CA ASN A 12 -0.66 -8.44 10.33
C ASN A 12 -0.08 -7.16 10.96
N GLY A 13 0.16 -6.11 10.17
CA GLY A 13 0.37 -4.77 10.69
C GLY A 13 -0.94 -4.26 11.26
N GLU A 14 -1.23 -4.65 12.51
CA GLU A 14 -2.31 -4.08 13.28
C GLU A 14 -1.88 -2.74 13.87
N GLY A 15 -2.75 -1.73 13.78
CA GLY A 15 -2.48 -0.38 14.28
C GLY A 15 -1.73 0.51 13.29
N GLU A 16 -1.05 1.53 13.83
CA GLU A 16 -0.37 2.57 13.05
C GLU A 16 1.08 2.12 12.75
N PRO A 17 1.51 2.08 11.47
CA PRO A 17 2.90 1.78 11.14
C PRO A 17 3.84 2.87 11.63
N PRO A 18 5.16 2.60 11.69
CA PRO A 18 6.14 3.62 11.96
C PRO A 18 6.01 4.79 10.96
N PRO A 19 5.95 6.04 11.46
CA PRO A 19 5.93 7.20 10.57
C PRO A 19 7.18 7.15 9.67
N ASP A 20 7.02 7.59 8.42
CA ASP A 20 8.06 7.60 7.37
C ASP A 20 8.47 6.25 6.75
N GLN A 21 8.02 5.11 7.25
CA GLN A 21 8.39 3.82 6.66
C GLN A 21 7.48 3.44 5.47
N PRO A 22 8.05 3.07 4.30
CA PRO A 22 7.26 2.52 3.21
C PRO A 22 6.66 1.16 3.62
N VAL A 23 5.34 1.06 3.55
CA VAL A 23 4.59 -0.17 3.83
C VAL A 23 3.67 -0.51 2.67
N GLN A 24 3.38 -1.80 2.48
CA GLN A 24 2.32 -2.22 1.57
C GLN A 24 1.01 -2.28 2.34
N VAL A 25 -0.04 -1.68 1.80
CA VAL A 25 -1.37 -1.67 2.42
C VAL A 25 -2.32 -2.61 1.69
N LEU A 26 -3.18 -3.24 2.48
CA LEU A 26 -4.34 -3.98 2.04
C LEU A 26 -5.56 -3.09 2.20
N CYS A 27 -6.20 -2.79 1.08
CA CYS A 27 -7.43 -2.04 1.03
C CYS A 27 -8.62 -2.98 0.90
N GLU A 28 -9.77 -2.55 1.39
CA GLU A 28 -11.06 -3.20 1.19
C GLU A 28 -12.00 -2.22 0.49
N ASP A 29 -12.62 -2.69 -0.59
CA ASP A 29 -13.75 -2.01 -1.23
C ASP A 29 -14.91 -3.01 -1.37
N LYS A 30 -16.00 -2.60 -2.04
CA LYS A 30 -17.21 -3.40 -2.26
C LYS A 30 -16.94 -4.78 -2.89
N SER A 31 -15.84 -4.92 -3.65
CA SER A 31 -15.43 -6.18 -4.27
C SER A 31 -14.57 -7.09 -3.38
N GLY A 32 -14.20 -6.64 -2.18
CA GLY A 32 -13.35 -7.36 -1.23
C GLY A 32 -11.97 -6.73 -1.04
N THR A 33 -11.04 -7.52 -0.51
CA THR A 33 -9.69 -7.04 -0.15
C THR A 33 -8.71 -7.11 -1.32
N TYR A 34 -8.04 -6.00 -1.62
CA TYR A 34 -7.00 -5.89 -2.64
C TYR A 34 -5.78 -5.16 -2.08
N GLN A 35 -4.58 -5.57 -2.51
CA GLN A 35 -3.33 -4.93 -2.11
C GLN A 35 -3.00 -3.80 -3.09
N LEU A 36 -2.53 -2.66 -2.59
CA LEU A 36 -1.98 -1.62 -3.47
C LEU A 36 -0.61 -2.05 -4.04
N PRO A 37 -0.38 -1.86 -5.35
CA PRO A 37 0.88 -2.24 -5.99
C PRO A 37 2.04 -1.29 -5.66
N PHE A 38 1.79 -0.20 -4.94
CA PHE A 38 2.77 0.81 -4.54
C PHE A 38 2.90 0.88 -3.02
N ALA A 39 4.05 1.38 -2.56
CA ALA A 39 4.27 1.64 -1.14
C ALA A 39 3.46 2.86 -0.67
N CYS A 40 2.89 2.76 0.52
CA CYS A 40 2.19 3.83 1.21
C CYS A 40 2.88 4.16 2.53
N ARG A 41 2.60 5.34 3.06
CA ARG A 41 3.03 5.82 4.37
C ARG A 41 1.80 6.27 5.14
N PHE A 42 1.83 6.11 6.45
CA PHE A 42 0.82 6.68 7.34
C PHE A 42 1.38 7.97 7.94
N ILE A 43 0.75 9.10 7.60
CA ILE A 43 1.21 10.45 7.97
C ILE A 43 -0.03 11.24 8.43
N ASP A 44 0.03 11.82 9.62
CA ASP A 44 -1.05 12.64 10.19
C ASP A 44 -2.42 11.95 10.17
N GLY A 45 -2.45 10.64 10.48
CA GLY A 45 -3.69 9.86 10.50
C GLY A 45 -4.23 9.45 9.12
N ALA A 46 -3.52 9.78 8.04
CA ALA A 46 -3.93 9.48 6.67
C ALA A 46 -2.90 8.61 5.95
N TRP A 47 -3.40 7.68 5.14
CA TRP A 47 -2.58 6.90 4.22
C TRP A 47 -2.24 7.74 2.99
N ARG A 48 -0.97 7.79 2.64
CA ARG A 48 -0.46 8.53 1.48
C ARG A 48 0.47 7.66 0.63
N ASN A 49 0.42 7.85 -0.68
CA ASN A 49 1.34 7.22 -1.61
C ASN A 49 2.77 7.71 -1.32
N HIS A 50 3.72 6.78 -1.20
CA HIS A 50 5.11 7.12 -0.92
C HIS A 50 5.80 7.89 -2.05
N GLU A 51 5.46 7.61 -3.31
CA GLU A 51 6.06 8.25 -4.48
C GLU A 51 5.40 9.59 -4.84
N SER A 52 4.07 9.62 -4.94
CA SER A 52 3.34 10.81 -5.38
C SER A 52 2.93 11.75 -4.25
N GLY A 53 2.81 11.23 -3.02
CA GLY A 53 2.25 11.96 -1.88
C GLY A 53 0.71 12.04 -1.86
N ASP A 54 0.05 11.45 -2.85
CA ASP A 54 -1.41 11.41 -2.97
C ASP A 54 -2.06 10.68 -1.80
N THR A 55 -3.24 11.14 -1.39
CA THR A 55 -4.00 10.50 -0.31
C THR A 55 -4.65 9.21 -0.83
N VAL A 56 -4.52 8.13 -0.07
CA VAL A 56 -5.20 6.87 -0.36
C VAL A 56 -6.64 7.00 0.10
N GLU A 57 -7.56 7.09 -0.86
CA GLU A 57 -9.00 7.18 -0.59
C GLU A 57 -9.64 5.83 -0.23
N ALA A 58 -8.89 4.74 -0.40
CA ALA A 58 -9.37 3.39 -0.13
C ALA A 58 -9.33 3.06 1.37
N THR A 59 -10.29 2.24 1.83
CA THR A 59 -10.34 1.80 3.23
C THR A 59 -9.19 0.82 3.49
N VAL A 60 -8.16 1.26 4.19
CA VAL A 60 -7.05 0.38 4.58
C VAL A 60 -7.50 -0.49 5.74
N VAL A 61 -7.48 -1.80 5.53
CA VAL A 61 -7.84 -2.81 6.53
C VAL A 61 -6.63 -3.49 7.15
N GLY A 62 -5.45 -3.37 6.55
CA GLY A 62 -4.20 -3.89 7.12
C GLY A 62 -2.98 -3.40 6.34
N TRP A 63 -1.79 -3.56 6.91
CA TRP A 63 -0.53 -3.22 6.25
C TRP A 63 0.57 -4.23 6.57
N ARG A 64 1.67 -4.17 5.83
CA ARG A 64 2.88 -4.93 6.12
C ARG A 64 4.13 -4.15 5.70
N PRO A 65 5.30 -4.42 6.31
CA PRO A 65 6.55 -3.81 5.89
C PRO A 65 6.79 -4.08 4.40
N ALA A 66 7.09 -3.06 3.62
CA ALA A 66 7.61 -3.30 2.28
C ALA A 66 8.97 -4.01 2.42
N PRO A 67 9.30 -4.99 1.56
CA PRO A 67 10.63 -5.59 1.60
C PRO A 67 11.69 -4.50 1.44
N LEU A 68 12.74 -4.55 2.27
CA LEU A 68 13.84 -3.57 2.37
C LEU A 68 14.61 -3.34 1.05
N ASN A 69 14.28 -4.09 0.00
CA ASN A 69 14.75 -3.88 -1.35
C ASN A 69 13.55 -3.61 -2.27
N PRO A 70 13.09 -2.36 -2.40
CA PRO A 70 12.21 -2.03 -3.49
C PRO A 70 13.07 -2.12 -4.75
N ALA A 71 13.01 -3.23 -5.47
CA ALA A 71 13.20 -3.16 -6.91
C ALA A 71 12.09 -2.23 -7.40
N VAL A 72 12.38 -0.92 -7.38
CA VAL A 72 11.47 0.13 -7.79
C VAL A 72 10.98 -0.31 -9.17
N PRO A 73 9.69 -0.61 -9.38
CA PRO A 73 9.22 -0.81 -10.73
C PRO A 73 9.51 0.51 -11.43
N LYS A 74 10.48 0.50 -12.36
CA LYS A 74 10.87 1.67 -13.13
C LYS A 74 9.57 2.26 -13.66
N ARG A 75 9.25 3.47 -13.19
CA ARG A 75 8.16 4.31 -13.66
C ARG A 75 8.13 4.16 -15.18
N ASN A 76 7.07 3.54 -15.68
CA ASN A 76 6.88 3.23 -17.09
C ASN A 76 7.25 4.49 -17.90
N GLU A 77 8.30 4.40 -18.74
CA GLU A 77 8.68 5.44 -19.71
C GLU A 77 7.50 5.65 -20.68
N ILE A 78 6.58 6.53 -20.29
CA ILE A 78 5.57 7.08 -21.19
C ILE A 78 5.70 8.60 -21.13
N GLN A 79 6.69 9.14 -21.86
CA GLN A 79 6.59 10.39 -22.62
C GLN A 79 7.95 10.70 -23.29
N GLY A 80 7.98 10.65 -24.63
CA GLY A 80 9.14 11.11 -25.38
C GLY A 80 9.33 10.60 -26.82
N ALA A 81 8.27 10.18 -27.54
CA ALA A 81 8.34 10.16 -29.00
C ALA A 81 7.79 11.52 -29.49
N SER A 82 8.71 12.44 -29.77
CA SER A 82 8.48 13.61 -30.63
C SER A 82 9.00 13.31 -32.03
#